data_AF-A0AA41RWN1-F1
#
_entry.id   AF-A0AA41RWN1-F1
#
_cell.length_a   1.000
_cell.length_b   1.000
_cell.length_c   1.000
_cell.angle_alpha   90.00
_cell.angle_beta   90.00
_cell.angle_gamma   90.00
#
_symmetry.space_group_name_H-M   'P 1'
#
loop_
_entity.id
_entity.type
_entity.pdbx_description
1 polymer ?
#
loop_
_entity_poly.entity_id
_entity_poly.type
_entity_poly.pdbx_seq_one_letter_code
_entity_poly.pdbx_strand_id
1 'polypeptide(L)'
;MDIANRLARNEQEISQVEEEKLQREQMLGMFWEHPPALDPEAVGRAMQWIRDHIRDLEDKKRALLQEMEALHVDLAFALESNRGGNGDNGGN
;
A
#
# COMPACT_ATOMS: atom_id res chain seq x y z
N MET A 1 -16.77 2.16 -10.96
CA MET A 1 -15.52 2.86 -10.60
C MET A 1 -14.47 2.39 -11.58
N ASP A 2 -13.84 3.31 -12.30
CA ASP A 2 -12.86 3.01 -13.36
C ASP A 2 -11.61 2.33 -12.79
N ILE A 3 -11.05 1.33 -13.50
CA ILE A 3 -9.88 0.57 -13.04
C ILE A 3 -8.66 1.49 -12.85
N ALA A 4 -8.47 2.48 -13.73
CA ALA A 4 -7.36 3.43 -13.61
C ALA A 4 -7.53 4.34 -12.39
N ASN A 5 -8.76 4.75 -12.07
CA ASN A 5 -9.03 5.52 -10.83
C ASN A 5 -8.73 4.72 -9.55
N ARG A 6 -8.95 3.40 -9.56
CA ARG A 6 -8.58 2.54 -8.42
C ARG A 6 -7.07 2.35 -8.32
N LEU A 7 -6.38 2.13 -9.43
CA LEU A 7 -4.92 2.05 -9.47
C LEU A 7 -4.26 3.32 -8.94
N ALA A 8 -4.67 4.50 -9.42
CA ALA A 8 -4.14 5.78 -8.97
C ALA A 8 -4.38 6.02 -7.47
N ARG A 9 -5.55 5.61 -6.95
CA ARG A 9 -5.83 5.68 -5.50
C ARG A 9 -4.90 4.77 -4.70
N ASN A 10 -4.70 3.53 -5.16
CA ASN A 10 -3.82 2.58 -4.47
C ASN A 10 -2.37 3.04 -4.47
N GLU A 11 -1.88 3.63 -5.57
CA GLU A 11 -0.55 4.25 -5.63
C GLU A 11 -0.40 5.37 -4.58
N GLN A 12 -1.38 6.29 -4.52
CA GLN A 12 -1.37 7.37 -3.54
C GLN A 12 -1.41 6.84 -2.10
N GLU A 13 -2.16 5.77 -1.85
CA GLU A 13 -2.26 5.15 -0.52
C GLU A 13 -0.97 4.43 -0.13
N ILE A 14 -0.30 3.77 -1.08
CA ILE A 14 1.02 3.18 -0.86
C ILE A 14 2.04 4.26 -0.48
N SER A 15 2.10 5.39 -1.21
CA SER A 15 3.03 6.47 -0.88
C SER A 15 2.80 7.03 0.54
N GLN A 16 1.54 7.19 0.96
CA GLN A 16 1.21 7.61 2.32
C GLN A 16 1.64 6.59 3.38
N VAL A 17 1.42 5.30 3.11
CA VAL A 17 1.82 4.22 4.01
C VAL A 17 3.34 4.15 4.15
N GLU A 18 4.09 4.35 3.06
CA GLU A 18 5.55 4.40 3.08
C GLU A 18 6.09 5.61 3.84
N GLU A 19 5.50 6.79 3.63
CA GLU A 19 5.87 7.99 4.38
C GLU A 19 5.61 7.83 5.88
N GLU A 20 4.42 7.34 6.24
CA GLU A 20 4.08 7.11 7.65
C GLU A 20 5.01 6.08 8.28
N LYS A 21 5.30 4.98 7.57
CA LYS A 21 6.23 3.96 8.05
C LYS A 21 7.61 4.56 8.33
N LEU A 22 8.13 5.34 7.40
CA LEU A 22 9.43 6.00 7.55
C LEU A 22 9.45 6.93 8.77
N GLN A 23 8.40 7.71 9.00
CA GLN A 23 8.28 8.56 10.18
C GLN A 23 8.28 7.75 11.48
N ARG A 24 7.59 6.60 11.51
CA ARG A 24 7.57 5.71 12.68
C ARG A 24 8.91 5.02 12.92
N GLU A 25 9.59 4.58 11.87
CA GLU A 25 10.94 4.02 11.96
C GLU A 25 11.94 5.04 12.52
N GLN A 26 11.87 6.30 12.06
CA GLN A 26 12.67 7.40 12.61
C GLN A 26 12.35 7.66 14.09
N MET A 27 11.06 7.69 14.44
CA MET A 27 10.63 7.86 15.83
C MET A 27 11.18 6.73 16.72
N LEU A 28 11.12 5.49 16.25
CA LEU A 28 11.67 4.34 16.97
C LEU A 28 13.20 4.47 17.12
N GLY A 29 13.90 4.91 16.07
CA GLY A 29 15.32 5.23 16.12
C GLY A 29 15.66 6.24 17.22
N MET A 30 14.90 7.34 17.32
CA MET A 30 15.06 8.34 18.36
C MET A 30 14.90 7.78 19.78
N PHE A 31 13.98 6.83 19.99
CA PHE A 31 13.84 6.16 21.29
C PHE A 31 15.07 5.31 21.65
N TRP A 32 15.75 4.72 20.66
CA TRP A 32 16.96 3.93 20.87
C TRP A 32 18.21 4.80 21.06
N GLU A 33 18.35 5.88 20.28
CA GLU A 33 19.50 6.78 20.35
C GLU A 33 19.44 7.70 21.58
N HIS A 34 18.23 8.12 21.94
CA HIS A 34 17.96 9.06 23.02
C HIS A 34 16.80 8.57 23.89
N PRO A 35 17.03 7.52 24.72
CA PRO A 35 15.99 7.00 25.58
C PRO A 35 15.53 8.11 26.55
N PRO A 36 14.22 8.40 26.60
CA PRO A 36 13.72 9.46 27.47
C PRO A 36 13.89 9.06 28.93
N ALA A 37 14.10 10.05 29.80
CA ALA A 37 14.18 9.87 31.26
C ALA A 37 12.78 9.65 31.87
N LEU A 38 12.05 8.68 31.33
CA LEU A 38 10.73 8.22 31.74
C LEU A 38 10.85 6.81 32.32
N ASP A 39 9.74 6.33 32.88
CA ASP A 39 9.60 4.94 33.30
C ASP A 39 9.96 3.97 32.16
N PRO A 40 10.95 3.07 32.34
CA PRO A 40 11.39 2.16 31.27
C PRO A 40 10.29 1.26 30.72
N GLU A 41 9.32 0.86 31.54
CA GLU A 41 8.20 0.05 31.05
C GLU A 41 7.26 0.86 30.16
N ALA A 42 6.97 2.12 30.53
CA ALA A 42 6.18 3.02 29.71
C ALA A 42 6.85 3.28 28.35
N VAL A 43 8.17 3.48 28.34
CA VAL A 43 8.97 3.61 27.11
C VAL A 43 8.91 2.32 26.29
N GLY A 44 9.09 1.17 26.92
CA GLY A 44 8.99 -0.13 26.26
C GLY A 44 7.63 -0.38 25.61
N ARG A 45 6.53 -0.01 26.29
CA ARG A 45 5.17 -0.08 25.74
C ARG A 45 4.98 0.83 24.52
N ALA A 46 5.48 2.06 24.58
CA ALA A 46 5.40 3.00 23.45
C ALA A 46 6.18 2.47 22.24
N MET A 47 7.41 1.98 22.44
CA MET A 47 8.22 1.38 21.38
C MET A 47 7.57 0.13 20.80
N GLN A 48 6.93 -0.70 21.64
CA GLN A 48 6.17 -1.85 21.16
C GLN A 48 5.00 -1.42 20.27
N TRP A 49 4.22 -0.43 20.70
CA TRP A 49 3.13 0.12 19.90
C TRP A 49 3.61 0.67 18.54
N ILE A 50 4.74 1.38 18.52
CA ILE A 50 5.35 1.87 17.25
C ILE A 50 5.71 0.70 16.34
N ARG A 51 6.31 -0.37 16.88
CA ARG A 51 6.67 -1.57 16.10
C ARG A 51 5.45 -2.29 15.54
N ASP A 52 4.39 -2.43 16.33
CA ASP A 52 3.16 -3.07 15.87
C ASP A 52 2.48 -2.23 14.78
N HIS A 53 2.46 -0.90 14.93
CA HIS A 53 1.98 0.00 13.89
C HIS A 53 2.79 -0.08 12.60
N ILE A 54 4.12 -0.20 12.68
CA ILE A 54 4.96 -0.41 11.49
C ILE A 54 4.58 -1.71 10.77
N ARG A 55 4.30 -2.80 11.51
CA ARG A 55 3.85 -4.07 10.92
C ARG A 55 2.50 -3.93 10.22
N ASP A 56 1.54 -3.25 10.85
CA ASP A 56 0.23 -2.99 10.26
C ASP A 56 0.35 -2.19 8.95
N LEU A 57 1.25 -1.21 8.90
CA LEU A 57 1.56 -0.46 7.68
C LEU A 57 2.18 -1.34 6.59
N GLU A 58 3.09 -2.25 6.95
CA GLU A 58 3.67 -3.20 5.99
C GLU A 58 2.62 -4.16 5.42
N ASP A 59 1.73 -4.68 6.26
CA ASP A 59 0.65 -5.56 5.83
C ASP A 59 -0.36 -4.81 4.96
N LYS A 60 -0.68 -3.56 5.30
CA LYS A 60 -1.51 -2.69 4.47
C LYS A 60 -0.88 -2.45 3.10
N LYS A 61 0.43 -2.15 3.04
CA LYS A 61 1.16 -2.01 1.78
C LYS A 61 1.09 -3.29 0.95
N ARG A 62 1.28 -4.46 1.55
CA ARG A 62 1.18 -5.75 0.86
C ARG A 62 -0.21 -5.97 0.25
N ALA A 63 -1.27 -5.67 1.00
CA ALA A 63 -2.63 -5.79 0.52
C ALA A 63 -2.90 -4.86 -0.68
N LEU A 64 -2.44 -3.60 -0.62
CA LEU A 64 -2.60 -2.63 -1.71
C LEU A 64 -1.86 -3.07 -2.98
N LEU A 65 -0.65 -3.63 -2.84
CA LEU A 65 0.11 -4.17 -3.97
C LEU A 65 -0.56 -5.38 -4.61
N GLN A 66 -1.12 -6.29 -3.79
CA GLN A 66 -1.90 -7.43 -4.29
C GLN A 66 -3.15 -6.97 -5.05
N GLU A 67 -3.84 -5.94 -4.55
CA GLU A 67 -4.98 -5.37 -5.26
C GLU A 67 -4.57 -4.72 -6.58
N MET A 68 -3.44 -4.00 -6.63
CA MET A 68 -2.93 -3.44 -7.88
C MET A 68 -2.60 -4.52 -8.92
N GLU A 69 -2.00 -5.63 -8.50
CA GLU A 69 -1.73 -6.77 -9.39
C GLU A 69 -3.02 -7.33 -10.00
N ALA A 70 -4.05 -7.56 -9.17
CA ALA A 70 -5.35 -8.01 -9.64
C ALA A 70 -5.99 -7.00 -10.62
N LEU A 71 -5.93 -5.71 -10.31
CA LEU A 71 -6.45 -4.64 -11.18
C LEU A 71 -5.74 -4.57 -12.53
N HIS A 72 -4.42 -4.80 -12.57
CA HIS A 72 -3.68 -4.87 -13.84
C HIS A 72 -4.10 -6.08 -14.68
N VAL A 73 -4.35 -7.23 -14.06
CA VAL A 73 -4.87 -8.42 -14.75
C VAL A 73 -6.26 -8.14 -15.33
N ASP A 74 -7.15 -7.54 -14.55
CA ASP A 74 -8.49 -7.17 -15.00
C ASP A 74 -8.45 -6.17 -16.17
N LEU A 75 -7.55 -5.19 -16.10
CA LEU A 75 -7.35 -4.21 -17.18
C LEU A 75 -6.85 -4.90 -18.46
N ALA A 76 -5.88 -5.80 -18.35
CA ALA A 76 -5.36 -6.54 -19.50
C ALA A 76 -6.45 -7.40 -20.17
N PHE A 77 -7.28 -8.06 -19.36
CA PHE A 77 -8.41 -8.85 -19.88
C PHE A 77 -9.46 -7.98 -20.58
N ALA A 78 -9.77 -6.81 -20.02
CA ALA A 78 -10.70 -5.86 -20.63
C ALA A 78 -10.20 -5.35 -21.99
N LEU A 79 -8.90 -5.06 -22.11
CA LEU A 79 -8.28 -4.61 -23.37
C LEU A 79 -8.29 -5.71 -24.44
N GLU A 80 -8.02 -6.97 -24.06
CA GLU A 80 -8.05 -8.10 -24.99
C GLU A 80 -9.46 -8.41 -25.49
N SER A 81 -10.45 -8.41 -24.58
CA SER A 81 -11.87 -8.61 -24.93
C SER A 81 -12.39 -7.58 -25.93
N ASN A 82 -11.91 -6.33 -25.83
CA ASN A 82 -12.28 -5.25 -26.74
C ASN A 82 -11.62 -5.38 -28.13
N ARG A 83 -10.52 -6.15 -28.25
CA ARG A 83 -9.78 -6.35 -29.50
C ARG A 83 -10.37 -7.46 -30.37
N GLY A 84 -10.99 -8.47 -29.76
CA GLY A 84 -11.62 -9.60 -30.46
C GLY A 84 -13.01 -9.34 -31.04
N GLY A 85 -13.67 -8.22 -30.69
CA GLY A 85 -15.05 -7.93 -31.08
C GLY A 85 -15.26 -7.21 -32.42
N ASN A 86 -14.20 -6.89 -33.18
CA ASN A 86 -14.30 -6.02 -34.37
C ASN A 86 -13.91 -6.72 -35.68
N GLY A 87 -14.33 -7.96 -35.86
CA GLY A 87 -14.11 -8.72 -37.10
C GLY A 87 -15.31 -9.61 -37.41
N ASP A 88 -16.37 -9.03 -37.97
CA ASP A 88 -17.28 -9.65 -38.94
C ASP A 88 -18.56 -8.81 -39.08
N ASN A 89 -18.53 -7.79 -39.93
CA ASN A 89 -19.70 -7.47 -40.74
C ASN A 89 -19.32 -6.61 -41.95
N GLY A 90 -19.18 -7.25 -43.10
CA GLY A 90 -18.89 -6.57 -44.36
C GLY A 90 -19.06 -7.50 -45.56
N GLY A 91 -20.02 -8.42 -45.49
CA GLY A 91 -20.50 -9.15 -46.66
C GLY A 91 -21.68 -8.40 -47.27
N ASN A 92 -21.47 -7.77 -48.43
CA ASN A 92 -22.43 -7.75 -49.53
C ASN A 92 -21.73 -7.42 -50.85
#